data_AF-A0A409VTY0-F1
#
_entry.id   AF-A0A409VTY0-F1
#
_cell.length_a   1.000
_cell.length_b   1.000
_cell.length_c   1.000
_cell.angle_alpha   90.00
_cell.angle_beta   90.00
_cell.angle_gamma   90.00
#
_symmetry.space_group_name_H-M   'P 1'
#
loop_
_entity.id
_entity.type
_entity.pdbx_description
1 polymer ?
#
loop_
_entity_poly.entity_id
_entity_poly.type
_entity_poly.pdbx_seq_one_letter_code
_entity_poly.pdbx_strand_id
1 'polypeptide(L)'
;SFFRAAIPQDILDGTPTPSTWGIPSATLLNSSLCDIPTFFQSHRIIFDITFCGQWAGASYATSGCPGTCEQRLTDPTNFVNATWSINSLKVYSKQVVHGNFTNLGEGVPSYALGSNHWWILGAIAATLWLGEMLF
;
A
#
# COMPACT_ATOMS: atom_id res chain seq x y z
N SER A 1 -15.76 -14.35 -6.07
CA SER A 1 -14.86 -15.26 -6.82
C SER A 1 -13.91 -14.43 -7.67
N PHE A 2 -12.62 -14.73 -7.68
CA PHE A 2 -11.60 -14.00 -8.47
C PHE A 2 -11.39 -14.74 -9.80
N PHE A 3 -12.14 -14.35 -10.84
CA PHE A 3 -12.02 -14.97 -12.15
C PHE A 3 -10.81 -14.42 -12.90
N ARG A 4 -9.91 -15.29 -13.36
CA ARG A 4 -8.75 -14.89 -14.19
C ARG A 4 -9.14 -14.15 -15.47
N ALA A 5 -10.36 -14.36 -15.98
CA ALA A 5 -10.88 -13.70 -17.16
C ALA A 5 -11.38 -12.27 -16.91
N ALA A 6 -11.52 -11.84 -15.65
CA ALA A 6 -12.08 -10.55 -15.27
C ALA A 6 -11.00 -9.59 -14.71
N ILE A 7 -9.75 -9.73 -15.14
CA ILE A 7 -8.66 -8.81 -14.76
C ILE A 7 -8.91 -7.47 -15.49
N PRO A 8 -9.04 -6.35 -14.77
CA PRO A 8 -9.18 -5.02 -15.38
C PRO A 8 -8.05 -4.68 -16.34
N GLN A 9 -8.38 -4.08 -17.49
CA GLN A 9 -7.43 -3.79 -18.58
C GLN A 9 -6.32 -2.83 -18.13
N ASP A 10 -6.63 -1.86 -17.27
CA ASP A 10 -5.69 -0.91 -16.69
C ASP A 10 -4.58 -1.58 -15.85
N ILE A 11 -4.85 -2.77 -15.27
CA ILE A 11 -3.81 -3.59 -14.61
C ILE A 11 -2.87 -4.23 -15.63
N LEU A 12 -3.41 -4.70 -16.76
CA LEU A 12 -2.62 -5.29 -17.85
C LEU A 12 -1.73 -4.25 -18.51
N ASP A 13 -2.27 -3.06 -18.74
CA ASP A 13 -1.58 -1.91 -19.34
C ASP A 13 -0.54 -1.28 -18.40
N GLY A 14 -0.56 -1.64 -17.12
CA GLY A 14 0.38 -1.14 -16.11
C GLY A 14 0.06 0.26 -15.60
N THR A 15 -1.17 0.73 -15.78
CA THR A 15 -1.66 2.06 -15.36
C THR A 15 -2.92 1.91 -14.48
N PRO A 16 -2.83 1.23 -13.33
CA PRO A 16 -4.01 0.87 -12.54
C PRO A 16 -4.74 2.09 -12.00
N THR A 17 -6.06 2.08 -12.11
CA THR A 17 -7.00 3.09 -11.62
C THR A 17 -8.04 2.44 -10.69
N PRO A 18 -7.73 2.26 -9.39
CA PRO A 18 -8.57 1.49 -8.48
C PRO A 18 -10.02 2.00 -8.31
N SER A 19 -10.28 3.28 -8.58
CA SER A 19 -11.62 3.87 -8.48
C SER A 19 -12.60 3.39 -9.56
N THR A 20 -12.10 2.81 -10.66
CA THR A 20 -12.93 2.22 -11.71
C THR A 20 -13.15 0.72 -11.50
N TRP A 21 -12.53 0.14 -10.47
CA TRP A 21 -12.75 -1.26 -10.12
C TRP A 21 -14.12 -1.41 -9.42
N GLY A 22 -14.70 -2.60 -9.52
CA GLY A 22 -15.96 -2.92 -8.82
C GLY A 22 -15.80 -2.96 -7.29
N ILE A 23 -16.84 -3.44 -6.60
CA ILE A 23 -16.84 -3.55 -5.15
C ILE A 23 -15.70 -4.45 -4.68
N PRO A 24 -14.85 -4.01 -3.73
CA PRO A 24 -13.76 -4.83 -3.21
C PRO A 24 -14.29 -5.98 -2.36
N SER A 25 -13.60 -7.13 -2.40
CA SER A 25 -13.95 -8.30 -1.56
C SER A 25 -13.79 -8.04 -0.05
N ALA A 26 -12.93 -7.11 0.32
CA ALA A 26 -12.69 -6.69 1.69
C ALA A 26 -12.31 -5.20 1.73
N THR A 27 -12.67 -4.51 2.80
CA THR A 27 -12.30 -3.10 3.02
C THR A 27 -11.93 -2.89 4.48
N LEU A 28 -10.74 -2.36 4.71
CA LEU A 28 -10.31 -1.87 6.01
C LEU A 28 -10.45 -0.34 5.99
N LEU A 29 -11.40 0.17 6.77
CA LEU A 29 -11.72 1.59 6.78
C LEU A 29 -10.90 2.33 7.83
N ASN A 30 -10.20 3.37 7.40
CA ASN A 30 -9.69 4.37 8.32
C ASN A 30 -10.86 5.11 8.95
N SER A 31 -10.96 5.11 10.28
CA SER A 31 -12.09 5.68 11.00
C SER A 31 -11.65 6.26 12.34
N SER A 32 -12.56 6.96 13.03
CA SER A 32 -12.30 7.45 14.39
C SER A 32 -12.02 6.34 15.40
N LEU A 33 -12.44 5.10 15.11
CA LEU A 33 -12.22 3.93 15.96
C LEU A 33 -10.92 3.18 15.59
N CYS A 34 -10.34 3.45 14.42
CA CYS A 34 -9.14 2.78 13.94
C CYS A 34 -8.37 3.69 12.98
N ASP A 35 -7.27 4.24 13.47
CA ASP A 35 -6.30 4.99 12.68
C ASP A 35 -5.32 4.02 12.02
N ILE A 36 -5.66 3.55 10.82
CA ILE A 36 -4.89 2.53 10.09
C ILE A 36 -3.42 2.97 9.89
N PRO A 37 -3.11 4.21 9.44
CA PRO A 37 -1.73 4.70 9.33
C PRO A 37 -0.86 4.57 10.59
N THR A 38 -1.45 4.57 11.79
CA THR A 38 -0.67 4.43 13.03
C THR A 38 -0.18 3.01 13.28
N PHE A 39 -0.95 2.00 12.85
CA PHE A 39 -0.63 0.59 13.06
C PHE A 39 0.04 -0.06 11.83
N PHE A 40 -0.18 0.49 10.65
CA PHE A 40 0.29 -0.05 9.37
C PHE A 40 1.35 0.87 8.75
N GLN A 41 2.63 0.45 8.80
CA GLN A 41 3.77 1.24 8.32
C GLN A 41 4.38 0.65 7.03
N SER A 42 5.70 0.70 6.89
CA SER A 42 6.42 0.10 5.77
C SER A 42 6.32 -1.43 5.80
N HIS A 43 5.58 -1.99 4.85
CA HIS A 43 5.36 -3.43 4.75
C HIS A 43 6.45 -4.13 3.94
N ARG A 44 6.64 -5.42 4.23
CA ARG A 44 7.38 -6.35 3.38
C ARG A 44 6.39 -7.34 2.77
N ILE A 45 6.57 -7.64 1.50
CA ILE A 45 5.79 -8.66 0.81
C ILE A 45 6.48 -10.01 1.07
N ILE A 46 5.74 -10.96 1.64
CA ILE A 46 6.23 -12.29 2.00
C ILE A 46 5.34 -13.32 1.29
N PHE A 47 5.97 -14.27 0.59
CA PHE A 47 5.32 -15.48 0.10
C PHE A 47 5.83 -16.65 0.92
N ASP A 48 4.93 -17.36 1.59
CA ASP A 48 5.27 -18.56 2.34
C ASP A 48 4.25 -19.68 2.08
N ILE A 49 4.69 -20.90 2.35
CA ILE A 49 3.83 -22.07 2.55
C ILE A 49 4.37 -22.70 3.83
N THR A 50 3.61 -22.57 4.91
CA THR A 50 3.91 -23.23 6.19
C THR A 50 2.92 -24.36 6.45
N PHE A 51 3.32 -25.31 7.29
CA PHE A 51 2.53 -26.49 7.61
C PHE A 51 2.19 -26.54 9.08
N CYS A 52 0.97 -27.00 9.38
CA CYS A 52 0.47 -27.16 10.74
C CYS A 52 0.56 -25.84 11.52
N GLY A 53 1.57 -25.70 12.38
CA GLY A 53 1.76 -24.52 13.20
C GLY A 53 0.57 -24.24 14.11
N GLN A 54 0.54 -23.03 14.66
CA GLN A 54 -0.51 -22.63 15.60
C GLN A 54 -1.90 -22.62 14.98
N TRP A 55 -2.01 -22.24 13.70
CA TRP A 55 -3.32 -22.13 13.05
C TRP A 55 -3.77 -23.45 12.42
N ALA A 56 -3.15 -23.88 11.33
CA ALA A 56 -3.59 -25.06 10.60
C ALA A 56 -3.49 -26.33 11.45
N GLY A 57 -2.48 -26.44 12.32
CA GLY A 57 -2.31 -27.56 13.24
C GLY A 57 -3.43 -27.64 14.26
N ALA A 58 -3.78 -26.53 14.90
CA ALA A 58 -4.88 -26.48 15.88
C ALA A 58 -6.25 -26.77 15.26
N SER A 59 -6.46 -26.40 13.99
CA SER A 59 -7.74 -26.62 13.29
C SER A 59 -7.80 -27.95 12.50
N TYR A 60 -6.69 -28.70 12.41
CA TYR A 60 -6.58 -29.85 11.51
C TYR A 60 -7.66 -30.92 11.80
N ALA A 61 -7.83 -31.29 13.06
CA ALA A 61 -8.74 -32.35 13.50
C ALA A 61 -10.22 -32.03 13.23
N THR A 62 -10.60 -30.74 13.20
CA THR A 62 -11.97 -30.29 12.97
C THR A 62 -12.25 -29.90 11.53
N SER A 63 -11.22 -29.90 10.66
CA SER A 63 -11.32 -29.52 9.25
C SER A 63 -11.64 -30.70 8.32
N GLY A 64 -11.95 -31.89 8.87
CA GLY A 64 -12.23 -33.10 8.10
C GLY A 64 -10.98 -33.78 7.53
N CYS A 65 -9.80 -33.42 8.01
CA CYS A 65 -8.54 -34.01 7.57
C CYS A 65 -8.27 -35.36 8.27
N PRO A 66 -7.68 -36.35 7.59
CA PRO A 66 -7.37 -37.65 8.19
C PRO A 66 -6.11 -37.60 9.07
N GLY A 67 -6.10 -38.42 10.13
CA GLY A 67 -4.93 -38.57 11.02
C GLY A 67 -4.56 -37.29 11.76
N THR A 68 -3.27 -37.10 12.04
CA THR A 68 -2.72 -35.84 12.57
C THR A 68 -2.02 -35.04 11.48
N CYS A 69 -1.81 -33.75 11.74
CA CYS A 69 -1.12 -32.87 10.79
C CYS A 69 0.32 -33.33 10.54
N GLU A 70 1.03 -33.78 11.58
CA GLU A 70 2.40 -34.29 11.50
C GLU A 70 2.47 -35.58 10.69
N GLN A 71 1.50 -36.48 10.88
CA GLN A 71 1.40 -37.70 10.08
C GLN A 71 1.22 -37.37 8.59
N ARG A 72 0.41 -36.35 8.27
CA ARG A 72 0.19 -35.92 6.89
C ARG A 72 1.47 -35.45 6.20
N LEU A 73 2.41 -34.86 6.96
CA LEU A 73 3.69 -34.37 6.46
C LEU A 73 4.69 -35.46 6.11
N THR A 74 4.51 -36.68 6.63
CA THR A 74 5.46 -37.78 6.40
C THR A 74 5.47 -38.27 4.95
N ASP A 75 4.39 -38.05 4.20
CA ASP A 75 4.27 -38.44 2.81
C ASP A 75 4.32 -37.20 1.89
N PRO A 76 5.42 -37.01 1.12
CA PRO A 76 5.62 -35.84 0.28
C PRO A 76 4.66 -35.78 -0.91
N THR A 77 4.04 -36.91 -1.30
CA THR A 77 3.11 -36.94 -2.44
C THR A 77 1.83 -36.16 -2.15
N ASN A 78 1.58 -35.84 -0.88
CA ASN A 78 0.46 -35.02 -0.43
C ASN A 78 0.58 -33.53 -0.79
N PHE A 79 1.78 -33.08 -1.18
CA PHE A 79 2.09 -31.66 -1.36
C PHE A 79 2.50 -31.30 -2.79
N VAL A 80 2.19 -32.15 -3.78
CA VAL A 80 2.56 -31.91 -5.20
C VAL A 80 1.97 -30.63 -5.79
N ASN A 81 0.88 -30.11 -5.21
CA ASN A 81 0.24 -28.86 -5.61
C ASN A 81 0.46 -27.70 -4.62
N ALA A 82 1.30 -27.90 -3.59
CA ALA A 82 1.62 -26.86 -2.61
C ALA A 82 2.77 -25.99 -3.14
N THR A 83 2.51 -25.23 -4.20
CA THR A 83 3.50 -24.36 -4.87
C THR A 83 2.88 -23.06 -5.33
N TRP A 84 3.70 -22.01 -5.42
CA TRP A 84 3.35 -20.74 -6.05
C TRP A 84 3.85 -20.71 -7.50
N SER A 85 2.97 -20.39 -8.44
CA SER A 85 3.35 -20.01 -9.81
C SER A 85 3.03 -18.53 -10.01
N ILE A 86 4.07 -17.69 -10.00
CA ILE A 86 3.95 -16.23 -9.97
C ILE A 86 4.35 -15.67 -11.33
N ASN A 87 3.39 -15.10 -12.06
CA ASN A 87 3.67 -14.44 -13.35
C ASN A 87 4.40 -13.11 -13.16
N SER A 88 3.95 -12.27 -12.22
CA SER A 88 4.56 -10.98 -11.94
C SER A 88 4.11 -10.44 -10.58
N LEU A 89 5.00 -9.70 -9.92
CA LEU A 89 4.70 -8.82 -8.79
C LEU A 89 4.99 -7.38 -9.21
N LYS A 90 3.97 -6.52 -9.20
CA LYS A 90 4.09 -5.09 -9.51
C LYS A 90 3.60 -4.27 -8.32
N VAL A 91 4.40 -3.28 -7.89
CA VAL A 91 4.07 -2.37 -6.79
C VAL A 91 3.93 -0.97 -7.37
N TYR A 92 2.80 -0.32 -7.12
CA TYR A 92 2.49 1.03 -7.56
C TYR A 92 2.39 1.95 -6.34
N SER A 93 2.81 3.21 -6.51
CA SER A 93 2.65 4.25 -5.50
C SER A 93 1.89 5.42 -6.10
N LYS A 94 1.04 6.07 -5.30
CA LYS A 94 0.37 7.29 -5.73
C LYS A 94 1.43 8.40 -5.81
N GLN A 95 1.68 8.89 -7.01
CA GLN A 95 2.57 10.02 -7.23
C GLN A 95 1.74 11.32 -7.24
N VAL A 96 2.17 12.31 -6.47
CA VAL A 96 1.66 13.68 -6.60
C VAL A 96 2.54 14.38 -7.63
N VAL A 97 1.98 14.66 -8.81
CA VAL A 97 2.69 15.42 -9.84
C VAL A 97 2.54 16.90 -9.52
N HIS A 98 3.62 17.52 -9.06
CA HIS A 98 3.70 18.97 -8.92
C HIS A 98 3.94 19.59 -10.31
N GLY A 99 2.87 20.06 -10.94
CA GLY A 99 2.97 20.86 -12.16
C GLY A 99 3.43 22.27 -11.82
N ASN A 100 4.59 22.69 -12.35
CA ASN A 100 4.99 24.09 -12.28
C ASN A 100 4.43 24.79 -13.52
N PHE A 101 3.34 25.54 -13.35
CA PHE A 101 2.82 26.38 -14.43
C PHE A 101 3.70 27.63 -14.51
N THR A 102 4.67 27.64 -15.43
CA THR A 102 5.27 28.90 -15.86
C THR A 102 4.21 29.65 -16.66
N ASN A 103 3.67 30.72 -16.08
CA ASN A 103 2.65 31.58 -16.67
C ASN A 103 2.84 31.74 -18.20
N LEU A 104 1.96 31.13 -18.98
CA LEU A 104 1.52 31.77 -20.23
C LEU A 104 0.62 32.90 -19.76
N GLY A 105 0.96 34.13 -20.15
CA GLY A 105 0.50 35.37 -19.54
C GLY A 105 -0.97 35.41 -19.11
N GLU A 106 -1.18 36.13 -18.00
CA GLU A 106 -2.46 36.67 -17.54
C GLU A 106 -3.53 35.68 -17.04
N GLY A 107 -3.55 35.49 -15.72
CA GLY A 107 -4.78 35.55 -14.92
C GLY A 107 -5.70 34.34 -14.91
N VAL A 108 -5.35 33.30 -14.13
CA VAL A 108 -6.35 32.37 -13.58
C VAL A 108 -6.01 32.09 -12.10
N PRO A 109 -6.92 32.34 -11.13
CA PRO A 109 -6.63 32.15 -9.71
C PRO A 109 -6.56 30.66 -9.38
N SER A 110 -5.40 30.23 -8.86
CA SER A 110 -5.22 28.92 -8.28
C SER A 110 -5.99 28.83 -6.96
N TYR A 111 -7.05 28.01 -6.91
CA TYR A 111 -7.63 27.56 -5.64
C TYR A 111 -6.67 26.54 -5.01
N ALA A 112 -5.65 27.03 -4.32
CA ALA A 112 -4.87 26.22 -3.41
C ALA A 112 -5.77 25.82 -2.22
N LEU A 113 -6.22 24.57 -2.20
CA LEU A 113 -6.91 24.01 -1.04
C LEU A 113 -5.90 23.76 0.09
N GLY A 114 -5.85 24.74 1.00
CA GLY A 114 -5.54 24.52 2.42
C GLY A 114 -4.06 24.51 2.82
N SER A 115 -3.58 25.64 3.32
CA SER A 115 -2.40 25.70 4.18
C SER A 115 -2.56 26.87 5.16
N ASN A 116 -3.16 26.57 6.31
CA ASN A 116 -3.12 27.45 7.47
C ASN A 116 -1.66 27.54 7.98
N HIS A 117 -1.30 28.65 8.64
CA HIS A 117 -0.15 28.88 9.55
C HIS A 117 0.89 29.96 9.15
N TRP A 118 0.49 31.23 9.27
CA TRP A 118 1.01 32.37 10.07
C TRP A 118 2.49 32.58 10.50
N TRP A 119 3.49 31.77 10.18
CA TRP A 119 4.85 31.97 10.74
C TRP A 119 5.91 32.52 9.76
N ILE A 120 5.59 32.75 8.49
CA ILE A 120 6.64 33.09 7.49
C ILE A 120 6.98 34.60 7.42
N LEU A 121 6.14 35.50 7.94
CA LEU A 121 6.44 36.94 7.92
C LEU A 121 7.49 37.39 8.95
N GLY A 122 7.81 36.57 9.96
CA GLY A 122 8.72 36.95 11.05
C GLY A 122 10.22 36.77 10.75
N ALA A 123 10.60 35.95 9.76
CA ALA A 123 12.01 35.56 9.59
C ALA A 123 12.82 36.50 8.67
N ILE A 124 12.16 37.30 7.82
CA ILE A 124 12.86 38.13 6.82
C ILE A 124 13.48 39.39 7.45
N ALA A 125 12.95 39.87 8.58
CA ALA A 125 13.38 41.13 9.19
C ALA A 125 14.64 41.03 10.08
N ALA A 126 15.08 39.84 10.48
CA ALA A 126 16.06 39.68 11.58
C ALA A 126 17.51 39.43 11.16
N THR A 127 17.85 39.24 9.88
CA THR A 127 19.24 38.97 9.46
C THR A 127 19.82 39.97 8.45
N LEU A 128 19.07 41.02 8.10
CA LEU A 128 19.55 42.17 7.32
C LEU A 128 20.23 43.26 8.18
N TRP A 129 20.52 42.98 9.45
CA TRP A 129 21.07 43.96 10.41
C TRP A 129 22.24 43.42 11.24
N LEU A 130 23.22 42.81 10.57
CA LEU A 130 24.59 42.64 11.09
C LEU A 130 25.55 42.44 9.91
N GLY A 131 25.77 43.54 9.17
CA GLY A 131 26.88 43.67 8.23
C GLY A 131 28.14 44.22 8.90
N GLU A 132 29.28 43.71 8.43
CA GLU A 132 30.59 44.37 8.31
C GLU A 132 31.37 44.72 9.61
N MET A 133 32.51 44.04 9.83
CA MET A 133 33.85 44.65 9.71
C MET A 133 34.98 43.71 10.20
N LEU A 134 35.86 43.38 9.26
CA LEU A 134 37.33 43.38 9.33
C LEU A 134 38.08 42.38 10.26
N PHE A 135 38.95 41.62 9.58
CA PHE A 135 39.86 40.52 9.96
C PHE A 135 39.25 39.12 10.03
#